data_AF-A0A061N926-F1
#
_entry.id   AF-A0A061N926-F1
#
_cell.length_a   1.000
_cell.length_b   1.000
_cell.length_c   1.000
_cell.angle_alpha   90.00
_cell.angle_beta   90.00
_cell.angle_gamma   90.00
#
_symmetry.space_group_name_H-M   'P 1'
#
loop_
_entity.id
_entity.type
_entity.pdbx_description
1 polymer ?
#
loop_
_entity_poly.entity_id
_entity_poly.type
_entity_poly.pdbx_seq_one_letter_code
_entity_poly.pdbx_strand_id
1 'polypeptide(L)'
;MDETLFLRFVQEVKKLMNQHGLTASDVYRHSDVGQTSCPGRNFPWARFKQLIARREEVKSIVHEPKQKEVMYVKAEDFQWSSGKEQFEAVINRHGNKNEQDAYKAGKLTVSDALGVLSKGILAEPSQTVPSTHKSAWEDLTKRGIFNGKNPNHPITRAQQATVIKRIEEGN
;
A
#
# COMPACT_ATOMS: atom_id res chain seq x y z
N MET A 1 11.03 -27.09 -3.69
CA MET A 1 11.15 -25.82 -4.46
C MET A 1 12.11 -26.10 -5.60
N ASP A 2 11.76 -25.72 -6.82
CA ASP A 2 12.66 -25.85 -7.97
C ASP A 2 13.91 -24.97 -7.78
N GLU A 3 15.08 -25.48 -8.19
CA GLU A 3 16.38 -24.82 -7.99
C GLU A 3 16.46 -23.50 -8.76
N THR A 4 15.90 -23.47 -9.97
CA THR A 4 15.83 -22.25 -10.79
C THR A 4 14.93 -21.21 -10.12
N LEU A 5 13.77 -21.63 -9.62
CA LEU A 5 12.86 -20.75 -8.90
C LEU A 5 13.51 -20.18 -7.62
N PHE A 6 14.27 -21.00 -6.88
CA PHE A 6 14.99 -20.56 -5.68
C PHE A 6 16.04 -19.49 -5.99
N LEU A 7 16.87 -19.70 -7.03
CA LEU A 7 17.90 -18.74 -7.43
C LEU A 7 17.31 -17.42 -7.95
N ARG A 8 16.20 -17.46 -8.69
CA ARG A 8 15.49 -16.25 -9.11
C ARG A 8 14.92 -15.47 -7.94
N PHE A 9 14.33 -16.17 -6.99
CA PHE A 9 13.83 -15.56 -5.77
C PHE A 9 14.95 -14.84 -5.00
N VAL A 10 16.11 -15.48 -4.85
CA VAL A 10 17.31 -14.86 -4.28
C VAL A 10 17.72 -13.58 -5.04
N GLN A 11 17.73 -13.62 -6.38
CA GLN A 11 18.10 -12.47 -7.21
C GLN A 11 17.14 -11.28 -7.03
N GLU A 12 15.83 -11.52 -7.06
CA GLU A 12 14.84 -10.45 -6.86
C GLU A 12 14.93 -9.84 -5.46
N VAL A 13 15.13 -10.67 -4.42
CA VAL A 13 15.33 -10.15 -3.06
C VAL A 13 16.59 -9.28 -2.98
N LYS A 14 17.71 -9.69 -3.59
CA LYS A 14 18.93 -8.85 -3.63
C LYS A 14 18.69 -7.52 -4.35
N LYS A 15 17.94 -7.54 -5.45
CA LYS A 15 17.58 -6.32 -6.19
C LYS A 15 16.78 -5.35 -5.32
N LEU A 16 15.75 -5.85 -4.63
CA LEU A 16 14.95 -5.05 -3.69
C LEU A 16 15.80 -4.53 -2.53
N MET A 17 16.68 -5.36 -1.97
CA MET A 17 17.60 -4.96 -0.92
C MET A 17 18.47 -3.78 -1.36
N ASN A 18 19.07 -3.87 -2.55
CA ASN A 18 19.88 -2.78 -3.11
C ASN A 18 19.06 -1.51 -3.37
N GLN A 19 17.84 -1.63 -3.90
CA GLN A 19 16.95 -0.50 -4.16
C GLN A 19 16.54 0.26 -2.89
N HIS A 20 16.46 -0.44 -1.76
CA HIS A 20 16.00 0.11 -0.49
C HIS A 20 17.12 0.27 0.56
N GLY A 21 18.39 0.07 0.18
CA GLY A 21 19.53 0.20 1.09
C GLY A 21 19.54 -0.83 2.23
N LEU A 22 18.87 -1.98 2.04
CA LEU A 22 18.82 -3.07 3.00
C LEU A 22 19.99 -4.02 2.81
N THR A 23 20.38 -4.67 3.90
CA THR A 23 21.47 -5.64 3.94
C THR A 23 20.94 -7.01 4.34
N ALA A 24 21.78 -8.04 4.20
CA ALA A 24 21.37 -9.39 4.58
C ALA A 24 20.95 -9.46 6.06
N SER A 25 21.50 -8.62 6.95
CA SER A 25 21.10 -8.53 8.36
C SER A 25 19.66 -8.08 8.56
N ASP A 26 19.08 -7.31 7.64
CA ASP A 26 17.72 -6.78 7.75
C ASP A 26 16.65 -7.80 7.34
N VAL A 27 17.07 -8.98 6.90
CA VAL A 27 16.18 -10.05 6.42
C VAL A 27 16.01 -11.13 7.48
N TYR A 28 14.81 -11.18 8.05
CA TYR A 28 14.41 -12.08 9.14
C TYR A 28 13.34 -13.07 8.69
N ARG A 29 13.27 -14.23 9.32
CA ARG A 29 12.07 -15.10 9.23
C ARG A 29 11.02 -14.56 10.17
N HIS A 30 9.75 -14.90 9.91
CA HIS A 30 8.69 -14.68 10.90
C HIS A 30 8.98 -15.38 12.23
N SER A 31 9.67 -16.54 12.22
CA SER A 31 10.13 -17.22 13.44
C SER A 31 11.17 -16.45 14.25
N ASP A 32 11.88 -15.49 13.63
CA ASP A 32 12.94 -14.71 14.28
C ASP A 32 12.38 -13.42 14.92
N VAL A 33 11.18 -12.98 14.52
CA VAL A 33 10.55 -11.74 14.99
C VAL A 33 9.31 -11.96 15.87
N GLY A 34 8.92 -13.21 16.12
CA GLY A 34 7.83 -13.55 17.03
C GLY A 34 7.41 -15.02 16.98
N GLN A 35 6.44 -15.38 17.82
CA GLN A 35 5.78 -16.69 17.76
C GLN A 35 4.67 -16.69 16.71
N THR A 36 5.01 -17.09 15.49
CA THR A 36 4.02 -17.25 14.42
C THR A 36 4.07 -18.65 13.83
N SER A 37 2.89 -19.26 13.66
CA SER A 37 2.67 -20.57 13.05
C SER A 37 2.82 -20.52 11.52
N CYS A 38 4.03 -20.27 11.00
CA CYS A 38 4.27 -20.33 9.56
C CYS A 38 4.55 -21.78 9.10
N PRO A 39 3.86 -22.28 8.05
CA PRO A 39 3.86 -23.69 7.65
C PRO A 39 5.12 -24.15 6.87
N GLY A 40 6.09 -23.25 6.62
CA GLY A 40 7.24 -23.53 5.76
C GLY A 40 8.43 -24.14 6.50
N ARG A 41 8.44 -25.46 6.72
CA ARG A 41 9.60 -26.17 7.31
C ARG A 41 10.77 -26.38 6.33
N ASN A 42 10.52 -26.34 5.02
CA ASN A 42 11.46 -26.83 4.01
C ASN A 42 12.16 -25.73 3.19
N PHE A 43 12.07 -24.46 3.62
CA PHE A 43 12.82 -23.40 2.94
C PHE A 43 14.30 -23.44 3.36
N PRO A 44 15.26 -23.47 2.42
CA PRO A 44 16.69 -23.59 2.73
C PRO A 44 17.28 -22.25 3.22
N TRP A 45 16.90 -21.85 4.43
CA TRP A 45 17.18 -20.52 5.00
C TRP A 45 18.67 -20.18 5.08
N ALA A 46 19.50 -21.12 5.57
CA ALA A 46 20.94 -20.91 5.68
C ALA A 46 21.58 -20.62 4.31
N ARG A 47 21.17 -21.38 3.29
CA ARG A 47 21.63 -21.20 1.90
C ARG A 47 21.16 -19.86 1.33
N PHE A 48 19.90 -19.49 1.56
CA PHE A 48 19.35 -18.20 1.14
C PHE A 48 20.14 -17.02 1.72
N LYS A 49 20.37 -17.02 3.04
CA LYS A 49 21.13 -15.95 3.73
C LYS A 49 22.54 -15.80 3.18
N GLN A 50 23.22 -16.92 2.88
CA GLN A 50 24.55 -16.87 2.25
C GLN A 50 24.51 -16.21 0.87
N LEU A 51 23.51 -16.53 0.04
CA LEU A 51 23.45 -16.03 -1.33
C LEU A 51 23.11 -14.52 -1.40
N ILE A 52 22.24 -14.03 -0.51
CA ILE A 52 21.91 -12.61 -0.44
C ILE A 52 23.03 -11.77 0.20
N ALA A 53 23.87 -12.38 1.04
CA ALA A 53 25.01 -11.71 1.69
C ALA A 53 26.25 -11.57 0.77
N ARG A 54 26.38 -12.41 -0.26
CA ARG A 54 27.49 -12.32 -1.22
C ARG A 54 27.39 -11.03 -2.03
N ARG A 55 28.49 -10.26 -2.11
CA ARG A 55 28.59 -9.05 -2.96
C ARG A 55 28.68 -9.35 -4.46
N GLU A 56 29.03 -10.58 -4.85
CA GLU A 56 29.12 -10.96 -6.27
C GLU A 56 27.74 -11.12 -6.91
N GLU A 57 27.63 -10.63 -8.15
CA GLU A 57 26.49 -10.78 -9.03
C GLU A 57 26.27 -12.27 -9.31
N VAL A 58 25.13 -12.81 -8.87
CA VAL A 58 24.72 -14.15 -9.28
C VAL A 58 24.43 -14.06 -10.77
N LYS A 59 25.30 -14.62 -11.62
CA LYS A 59 25.10 -14.68 -13.08
C LYS A 59 23.65 -15.06 -13.37
N SER A 60 22.94 -14.16 -14.03
CA SER A 60 21.55 -14.33 -14.40
C SER A 60 21.41 -15.60 -15.24
N ILE A 61 20.72 -16.61 -14.71
CA ILE A 61 20.20 -17.67 -15.55
C ILE A 61 18.98 -17.04 -16.24
N VAL A 62 19.25 -16.33 -17.33
CA VAL A 62 18.23 -15.75 -18.20
C VAL A 62 17.58 -16.90 -18.95
N HIS A 63 16.57 -17.50 -18.34
CA HIS A 63 15.51 -18.08 -19.15
C HIS A 63 14.67 -16.89 -19.56
N GLU A 64 14.67 -16.54 -20.85
CA GLU A 64 13.75 -15.54 -21.36
C GLU A 64 12.34 -15.94 -20.93
N PRO A 65 11.69 -15.18 -20.04
CA PRO A 65 10.29 -15.43 -19.79
C PRO A 65 9.62 -15.17 -21.13
N LYS A 66 8.86 -16.16 -21.65
CA LYS A 66 7.84 -15.88 -22.67
C LYS A 66 7.11 -14.63 -22.19
N GLN A 67 7.22 -13.54 -22.94
CA GLN A 67 6.77 -12.21 -22.54
C GLN A 67 5.38 -12.33 -21.91
N LYS A 68 5.29 -12.34 -20.58
CA LYS A 68 4.03 -12.12 -19.89
C LYS A 68 3.77 -10.66 -20.15
N GLU A 69 2.74 -10.35 -20.92
CA GLU A 69 2.30 -8.99 -21.19
C GLU A 69 2.11 -8.28 -19.85
N VAL A 70 3.13 -7.51 -19.45
CA VAL A 70 3.05 -6.67 -18.26
C VAL A 70 2.06 -5.59 -18.63
N MET A 71 0.87 -5.64 -18.02
CA MET A 71 -0.14 -4.61 -18.21
C MET A 71 0.29 -3.38 -17.44
N TYR A 72 0.23 -2.24 -18.11
CA TYR A 72 0.50 -0.93 -17.54
C TYR A 72 -0.80 -0.16 -17.36
N VAL A 73 -0.84 0.73 -16.37
CA VAL A 73 -1.92 1.68 -16.17
C VAL A 73 -1.43 3.05 -16.63
N LYS A 74 -2.06 3.58 -17.67
CA LYS A 74 -1.81 4.92 -18.18
C LYS A 74 -3.00 5.82 -17.91
N ALA A 75 -2.75 7.13 -17.83
CA ALA A 75 -3.80 8.13 -17.69
C ALA A 75 -4.83 8.07 -18.84
N GLU A 76 -4.40 7.61 -20.01
CA GLU A 76 -5.20 7.44 -21.24
C GLU A 76 -6.20 6.28 -21.14
N ASP A 77 -5.93 5.29 -20.29
CA ASP A 77 -6.72 4.04 -20.21
C ASP A 77 -8.02 4.24 -19.43
N PHE A 78 -8.18 5.38 -18.75
CA PHE A 78 -9.39 5.69 -18.00
C PHE A 78 -10.50 6.18 -18.93
N GLN A 79 -11.58 5.40 -19.02
CA GLN A 79 -12.77 5.75 -19.80
C GLN A 79 -13.43 7.06 -19.32
N TRP A 80 -13.32 7.39 -18.03
CA TRP A 80 -13.95 8.56 -17.42
C TRP A 80 -12.91 9.43 -16.73
N SER A 81 -13.00 10.76 -16.91
CA SER A 81 -12.12 11.73 -16.24
C SER A 81 -12.18 11.63 -14.72
N SER A 82 -13.37 11.38 -14.16
CA SER A 82 -13.57 11.17 -12.73
C SER A 82 -12.81 9.96 -12.19
N GLY A 83 -12.72 8.87 -12.97
CA GLY A 83 -11.96 7.67 -12.60
C GLY A 83 -10.45 7.96 -12.56
N LYS A 84 -9.95 8.70 -13.55
CA LYS A 84 -8.56 9.17 -13.60
C LYS A 84 -8.23 10.06 -12.40
N GLU A 85 -9.04 11.08 -12.13
CA GLU A 85 -8.84 12.01 -11.02
C GLU A 85 -8.83 11.31 -9.66
N GLN A 86 -9.73 10.34 -9.45
CA GLN A 86 -9.75 9.54 -8.23
C GLN A 86 -8.49 8.69 -8.08
N PHE A 87 -8.05 8.02 -9.15
CA PHE A 87 -6.81 7.25 -9.11
C PHE A 87 -5.60 8.14 -8.83
N GLU A 88 -5.53 9.31 -9.47
CA GLU A 88 -4.48 10.31 -9.24
C GLU A 88 -4.47 10.82 -7.80
N ALA A 89 -5.63 11.05 -7.20
CA ALA A 89 -5.73 11.41 -5.79
C ALA A 89 -5.18 10.30 -4.88
N VAL A 90 -5.49 9.04 -5.18
CA VAL A 90 -5.01 7.89 -4.40
C VAL A 90 -3.50 7.70 -4.54
N ILE A 91 -2.94 7.74 -5.75
CA ILE A 91 -1.49 7.56 -5.96
C ILE A 91 -0.67 8.71 -5.40
N ASN A 92 -1.19 9.94 -5.45
CA ASN A 92 -0.50 11.08 -4.82
C ASN A 92 -0.49 11.00 -3.30
N ARG A 93 -1.55 10.46 -2.70
CA ARG A 93 -1.69 10.35 -1.23
C ARG A 93 -1.02 9.10 -0.66
N HIS A 94 -1.07 7.97 -1.35
CA HIS A 94 -0.69 6.66 -0.83
C HIS A 94 0.43 5.97 -1.64
N GLY A 95 0.72 6.45 -2.85
CA GLY A 95 1.82 5.96 -3.66
C GLY A 95 3.16 6.53 -3.21
N ASN A 96 4.22 5.73 -3.29
CA ASN A 96 5.59 6.22 -3.08
C ASN A 96 6.10 6.98 -4.32
N LYS A 97 7.25 7.65 -4.19
CA LYS A 97 7.85 8.44 -5.29
C LYS A 97 8.04 7.63 -6.58
N ASN A 98 8.47 6.38 -6.48
CA ASN A 98 8.71 5.51 -7.64
C ASN A 98 7.39 5.15 -8.35
N GLU A 99 6.33 4.85 -7.60
CA GLU A 99 4.99 4.55 -8.13
C GLU A 99 4.40 5.79 -8.82
N GLN A 100 4.53 6.97 -8.21
CA GLN A 100 4.09 8.24 -8.80
C GLN A 100 4.84 8.57 -10.09
N ASP A 101 6.16 8.44 -10.09
CA ASP A 101 7.00 8.72 -11.27
C ASP A 101 6.75 7.68 -12.37
N ALA A 102 6.52 6.41 -12.01
CA ALA A 102 6.13 5.36 -12.96
C ALA A 102 4.78 5.65 -13.62
N TYR A 103 3.78 6.14 -12.87
CA TYR A 103 2.49 6.52 -13.44
C TYR A 103 2.62 7.68 -14.43
N LYS A 104 3.36 8.74 -14.05
CA LYS A 104 3.65 9.88 -14.95
C LYS A 104 4.38 9.46 -16.22
N ALA A 105 5.25 8.45 -16.12
CA ALA A 105 5.99 7.90 -17.26
C ALA A 105 5.19 6.86 -18.08
N GLY A 106 3.94 6.53 -17.72
CA GLY A 106 3.13 5.49 -18.37
C GLY A 106 3.69 4.07 -18.17
N LYS A 107 4.45 3.85 -17.10
CA LYS A 107 5.16 2.61 -16.75
C LYS A 107 4.68 1.99 -15.44
N LEU A 108 3.63 2.52 -14.82
CA LEU A 108 3.06 1.92 -13.61
C LEU A 108 2.41 0.59 -13.99
N THR A 109 2.83 -0.50 -13.35
CA THR A 109 2.22 -1.81 -13.61
C THR A 109 0.85 -1.93 -12.96
N VAL A 110 -0.04 -2.78 -13.49
CA VAL A 110 -1.33 -3.06 -12.85
C VAL A 110 -1.18 -3.60 -11.42
N SER A 111 -0.12 -4.37 -11.15
CA SER A 111 0.18 -4.85 -9.79
C SER A 111 0.48 -3.70 -8.83
N ASP A 112 1.31 -2.75 -9.25
CA ASP A 112 1.65 -1.59 -8.43
C ASP A 112 0.45 -0.67 -8.23
N ALA A 113 -0.36 -0.48 -9.29
CA ALA A 113 -1.61 0.27 -9.22
C ALA A 113 -2.60 -0.35 -8.21
N LEU A 114 -2.76 -1.67 -8.22
CA LEU A 114 -3.59 -2.38 -7.22
C LEU A 114 -3.01 -2.26 -5.81
N GLY A 115 -1.69 -2.28 -5.66
CA GLY A 115 -1.02 -2.03 -4.39
C GLY A 115 -1.31 -0.64 -3.84
N VAL A 116 -1.21 0.39 -4.69
CA VAL A 116 -1.56 1.78 -4.36
C VAL A 116 -3.03 1.91 -3.95
N LEU A 117 -3.94 1.30 -4.71
CA LEU A 117 -5.37 1.27 -4.39
C LEU A 117 -5.63 0.59 -3.04
N SER A 118 -4.97 -0.55 -2.79
CA SER A 118 -5.10 -1.28 -1.53
C SER A 118 -4.61 -0.45 -0.34
N LYS A 119 -3.50 0.29 -0.49
CA LYS A 119 -3.04 1.24 0.54
C LYS A 119 -4.09 2.33 0.81
N GLY A 120 -4.78 2.82 -0.22
CA GLY A 120 -5.87 3.78 -0.07
C GLY A 120 -7.10 3.21 0.62
N ILE A 121 -7.50 1.96 0.29
CA ILE A 121 -8.63 1.26 0.92
C ILE A 121 -8.36 0.96 2.39
N LEU A 122 -7.14 0.56 2.72
CA LEU A 122 -6.73 0.20 4.08
C LEU A 122 -6.31 1.40 4.93
N ALA A 123 -6.13 2.58 4.33
CA ALA A 123 -5.78 3.77 5.07
C ALA A 123 -6.98 4.23 5.91
N GLU A 124 -6.81 4.22 7.22
CA GLU A 124 -7.80 4.83 8.11
C GLU A 124 -7.77 6.36 7.94
N PRO A 125 -8.94 7.01 7.78
CA PRO A 125 -9.03 8.46 7.81
C PRO A 125 -8.41 9.01 9.09
N SER A 126 -7.74 10.16 8.99
CA SER A 126 -7.17 10.84 10.16
C SER A 126 -8.23 11.06 11.24
N GLN A 127 -7.85 10.85 12.50
CA GLN A 127 -8.69 11.19 13.66
C GLN A 127 -8.54 12.67 14.07
N THR A 128 -7.64 13.41 13.41
CA THR A 128 -7.38 14.82 13.71
C THR A 128 -8.29 15.72 12.89
N VAL A 129 -9.05 16.58 13.56
CA VAL A 129 -9.87 17.61 12.91
C VAL A 129 -8.96 18.75 12.43
N PRO A 130 -9.01 19.15 11.14
CA PRO A 130 -8.26 20.31 10.66
C PRO A 130 -8.61 21.59 11.44
N SER A 131 -7.63 22.47 11.63
CA SER A 131 -7.80 23.70 12.44
C SER A 131 -8.96 24.58 11.98
N THR A 132 -9.23 24.64 10.67
CA THR A 132 -10.33 25.37 10.06
C THR A 132 -11.72 24.86 10.45
N HIS A 133 -11.84 23.58 10.84
CA HIS A 133 -13.12 22.95 11.20
C HIS A 133 -13.22 22.64 12.71
N LYS A 134 -12.13 22.86 13.46
CA LYS A 134 -12.01 22.49 14.86
C LYS A 134 -13.10 23.12 15.73
N SER A 135 -13.34 24.43 15.59
CA SER A 135 -14.37 25.13 16.38
C SER A 135 -15.78 24.59 16.12
N ALA A 136 -16.14 24.33 14.85
CA ALA A 136 -17.45 23.80 14.51
C ALA A 136 -17.62 22.35 15.00
N TRP A 137 -16.57 21.54 14.88
CA TRP A 137 -16.58 20.16 15.38
C TRP A 137 -16.75 20.10 16.90
N GLU A 138 -16.03 20.93 17.64
CA GLU A 138 -16.12 21.01 19.10
C GLU A 138 -17.51 21.48 19.54
N ASP A 139 -18.06 22.52 18.91
CA ASP A 139 -19.41 23.02 19.21
C ASP A 139 -20.49 21.94 18.98
N LEU A 140 -20.50 21.33 17.79
CA LEU A 140 -21.51 20.33 17.44
C LEU A 140 -21.33 19.03 18.23
N THR A 141 -20.12 18.71 18.68
CA THR A 141 -19.89 17.60 19.61
C THR A 141 -20.42 17.93 21.00
N LYS A 142 -20.18 19.15 21.49
CA LYS A 142 -20.67 19.63 22.79
C LYS A 142 -22.20 19.64 22.87
N ARG A 143 -22.86 20.00 21.78
CA ARG A 143 -24.31 19.95 21.59
C ARG A 143 -24.88 18.54 21.41
N GLY A 144 -24.02 17.51 21.40
CA GLY A 144 -24.43 16.12 21.19
C GLY A 144 -24.94 15.82 19.77
N ILE A 145 -24.79 16.75 18.83
CA ILE A 145 -25.15 16.55 17.42
C ILE A 145 -24.23 15.47 16.83
N PHE A 146 -22.91 15.63 17.01
CA PHE A 146 -21.92 14.59 16.74
C PHE A 146 -21.46 13.88 18.01
N ASN A 147 -20.93 12.67 17.86
CA ASN A 147 -20.45 11.84 18.98
C ASN A 147 -18.96 12.02 19.29
N GLY A 148 -18.28 12.95 18.61
CA GLY A 148 -16.86 13.24 18.81
C GLY A 148 -15.89 12.19 18.25
N LYS A 149 -16.34 11.17 17.52
CA LYS A 149 -15.50 10.10 16.95
C LYS A 149 -15.40 10.21 15.43
N ASN A 150 -14.29 9.75 14.87
CA ASN A 150 -14.11 9.57 13.42
C ASN A 150 -14.43 10.82 12.57
N PRO A 151 -13.83 12.00 12.86
CA PRO A 151 -14.20 13.28 12.26
C PRO A 151 -14.02 13.35 10.74
N ASN A 152 -13.10 12.56 10.18
CA ASN A 152 -12.82 12.54 8.75
C ASN A 152 -13.36 11.28 8.05
N HIS A 153 -14.15 10.45 8.74
CA HIS A 153 -14.83 9.34 8.08
C HIS A 153 -16.05 9.83 7.29
N PRO A 154 -16.39 9.17 6.17
CA PRO A 154 -17.64 9.43 5.47
C PRO A 154 -18.86 9.22 6.39
N ILE A 155 -19.79 10.16 6.37
CA ILE A 155 -21.08 10.03 7.07
C ILE A 155 -22.03 9.15 6.25
N THR A 156 -22.65 8.15 6.89
CA THR A 156 -23.72 7.35 6.27
C THR A 156 -25.03 8.14 6.21
N ARG A 157 -25.94 7.78 5.29
CA ARG A 157 -27.27 8.40 5.20
C ARG A 157 -28.07 8.31 6.51
N ALA A 158 -27.95 7.20 7.25
CA ALA A 158 -28.61 7.02 8.54
C ALA A 158 -28.02 7.94 9.63
N GLN A 159 -26.69 8.07 9.67
CA GLN A 159 -26.03 9.03 10.56
C GLN A 159 -26.41 10.47 10.21
N GLN A 160 -26.49 10.80 8.91
CA GLN A 160 -26.93 12.12 8.45
C GLN A 160 -28.37 12.42 8.88
N ALA A 161 -29.30 11.47 8.74
CA ALA A 161 -30.67 11.63 9.23
C ALA A 161 -30.72 11.89 10.75
N THR A 162 -29.85 11.23 11.51
CA THR A 162 -29.73 11.45 12.97
C THR A 162 -29.21 12.85 13.29
N VAL A 163 -28.20 13.32 12.55
CA VAL A 163 -27.65 14.68 12.70
C VAL A 163 -28.70 15.73 12.39
N ILE A 164 -29.43 15.58 11.27
CA ILE A 164 -30.52 16.50 10.89
C ILE A 164 -31.59 16.56 11.98
N LYS A 165 -32.05 15.40 12.44
CA LYS A 165 -33.06 15.33 13.52
C LYS A 165 -32.60 16.07 14.79
N ARG A 166 -31.34 15.89 15.21
CA ARG A 166 -30.79 16.58 16.40
C ARG A 166 -30.71 18.09 16.23
N ILE A 167 -30.42 18.56 15.03
CA ILE A 167 -30.40 20.00 14.70
C ILE A 167 -31.82 20.57 14.76
N GLU A 168 -32.82 19.87 14.19
CA GLU A 168 -34.22 20.30 14.23
C GLU A 168 -34.80 20.31 15.65
N GLU A 169 -34.40 19.36 16.49
CA GLU A 169 -34.84 19.25 17.88
C GLU A 169 -34.14 20.23 18.84
N GLY A 170 -33.18 21.03 18.36
CA GLY A 170 -32.53 22.08 19.14
C GLY A 170 -31.58 21.58 20.23
N ASN A 171 -30.98 20.39 20.05
CA ASN A 171 -29.87 19.94 20.91
C ASN A 171 -28.57 20.72 20.63
#